data_AF-A0A830B3D3-F1
#
_entry.id   AF-A0A830B3D3-F1
#
_cell.length_a   1.000
_cell.length_b   1.000
_cell.length_c   1.000
_cell.angle_alpha   90.00
_cell.angle_beta   90.00
_cell.angle_gamma   90.00
#
_symmetry.space_group_name_H-M   'P 1'
#
loop_
_entity.id
_entity.type
_entity.pdbx_description
1 polymer ?
#
loop_
_entity_poly.entity_id
_entity_poly.type
_entity_poly.pdbx_seq_one_letter_code
_entity_poly.pdbx_strand_id
1 'polypeptide(L)'
;MCTSSSVAESVWQAIESTRLVTDDQLSILHFIYGKNFEKATRIFDQRGVNRISGEPSGRSIFQVVGESRRKEEYLCFAEHYCACYSFFYDIINRGEELCCKHQLAARLAAATGTCIEVQVSDEELALQLSKL
;
A
#
# COMPACT_ATOMS: atom_id res chain seq x y z
N MET A 1 11.74 0.77 18.33
CA MET A 1 10.66 1.39 17.53
C MET A 1 10.84 2.90 17.59
N CYS A 2 10.92 3.58 16.45
CA CYS A 2 11.00 5.05 16.41
C CYS A 2 9.62 5.64 16.75
N THR A 3 9.58 6.78 17.45
CA THR A 3 8.34 7.46 17.85
C THR A 3 7.43 7.81 16.67
N SER A 4 8.01 8.11 15.51
CA SER A 4 7.26 8.34 14.26
C SER A 4 6.45 7.13 13.81
N SER A 5 6.97 5.91 13.98
CA SER A 5 6.29 4.68 13.61
C SER A 5 5.07 4.39 14.50
N SER A 6 5.14 4.69 15.79
CA SER A 6 3.98 4.52 16.70
C SER A 6 2.89 5.56 16.45
N VAL A 7 3.25 6.78 16.08
CA VAL A 7 2.27 7.83 15.71
C VAL A 7 1.56 7.44 14.43
N ALA A 8 2.31 7.02 13.39
CA ALA A 8 1.72 6.56 12.15
C ALA A 8 0.75 5.40 12.38
N GLU A 9 1.13 4.40 13.20
CA GLU A 9 0.27 3.27 13.51
C GLU A 9 -1.04 3.70 14.16
N SER A 10 -0.97 4.61 15.14
CA SER A 10 -2.17 5.14 15.80
C SER A 10 -3.12 5.83 14.81
N VAL A 11 -2.56 6.56 13.84
CA VAL A 11 -3.34 7.19 12.78
C VAL A 11 -3.99 6.14 11.86
N TRP A 12 -3.25 5.12 11.44
CA TRP A 12 -3.78 4.04 10.59
C TRP A 12 -4.92 3.30 11.26
N GLN A 13 -4.78 2.96 12.54
CA GLN A 13 -5.85 2.31 13.33
C GLN A 13 -7.10 3.20 13.44
N ALA A 14 -6.91 4.51 13.62
CA ALA A 14 -8.03 5.45 13.65
C ALA A 14 -8.77 5.53 12.29
N ILE A 15 -8.04 5.53 11.17
CA ILE A 15 -8.62 5.50 9.82
C ILE A 15 -9.37 4.18 9.60
N GLU A 16 -8.77 3.04 9.97
CA GLU A 16 -9.41 1.72 9.77
C GLU A 16 -10.70 1.57 10.58
N SER A 17 -10.73 2.10 11.81
CA SER A 17 -11.93 2.03 12.66
C SER A 17 -13.08 2.89 12.16
N THR A 18 -12.79 4.02 11.52
CA THR A 18 -13.80 4.97 11.02
C THR A 18 -14.11 4.82 9.54
N ARG A 19 -13.23 4.16 8.78
CA ARG A 19 -13.21 4.10 7.31
C ARG A 19 -13.14 5.48 6.63
N LEU A 20 -12.78 6.52 7.37
CA LEU A 20 -12.71 7.90 6.90
C LEU A 20 -11.32 8.47 7.17
N VAL A 21 -10.89 9.39 6.31
CA VAL A 21 -9.61 10.09 6.46
C VAL A 21 -9.90 11.57 6.66
N THR A 22 -9.33 12.15 7.71
CA THR A 22 -9.43 13.58 8.02
C THR A 22 -8.19 14.32 7.54
N ASP A 23 -8.31 15.65 7.33
CA ASP A 23 -7.20 16.49 6.89
C ASP A 23 -6.02 16.49 7.88
N ASP A 24 -6.30 16.40 9.18
CA ASP A 24 -5.26 16.28 10.21
C ASP A 24 -4.50 14.95 10.08
N GLN A 25 -5.20 13.83 9.84
CA GLN A 25 -4.56 12.54 9.60
C GLN A 25 -3.72 12.55 8.33
N LEU A 26 -4.22 13.14 7.23
CA LEU A 26 -3.45 13.34 6.00
C LEU A 26 -2.19 14.17 6.26
N SER A 27 -2.31 15.24 7.04
CA SER A 27 -1.19 16.13 7.37
C SER A 27 -0.12 15.42 8.21
N ILE A 28 -0.54 14.62 9.20
CA ILE A 28 0.37 13.81 10.03
C ILE A 28 1.09 12.77 9.18
N LEU A 29 0.37 12.03 8.34
CA LEU A 29 0.96 11.01 7.48
C LEU A 29 1.91 11.64 6.44
N HIS A 30 1.55 12.79 5.86
CA HIS A 30 2.43 13.54 4.99
C HIS A 30 3.69 14.01 5.72
N PHE A 31 3.59 14.47 6.96
CA PHE A 31 4.76 14.86 7.76
C PHE A 31 5.71 13.67 8.00
N ILE A 32 5.17 12.46 8.23
CA ILE A 32 5.96 11.26 8.52
C ILE A 32 6.61 10.68 7.26
N TYR A 33 5.88 10.61 6.15
CA TYR A 33 6.28 9.88 4.95
C TYR A 33 6.64 10.78 3.75
N GLY A 34 6.42 12.10 3.86
CA GLY A 34 6.78 13.10 2.88
C GLY A 34 6.26 12.84 1.46
N LYS A 35 7.14 13.03 0.48
CA LYS A 35 6.87 12.85 -0.96
C LYS A 35 6.27 11.49 -1.33
N ASN A 36 6.57 10.44 -0.55
CA ASN A 36 6.03 9.11 -0.82
C ASN A 36 4.53 9.05 -0.51
N PHE A 37 4.07 9.77 0.52
CA PHE A 37 2.65 9.89 0.83
C PHE A 37 1.91 10.77 -0.17
N GLU A 38 2.49 11.89 -0.58
CA GLU A 38 1.90 12.75 -1.64
C GLU A 38 1.65 11.97 -2.94
N LYS A 39 2.56 11.07 -3.32
CA LYS A 39 2.36 10.20 -4.49
C LYS A 39 1.37 9.08 -4.22
N ALA A 40 1.35 8.56 -3.00
CA ALA A 40 0.41 7.52 -2.60
C ALA A 40 -1.04 7.99 -2.67
N THR A 41 -1.34 9.21 -2.23
CA THR A 41 -2.68 9.79 -2.32
C THR A 41 -3.15 9.92 -3.76
N ARG A 42 -2.26 10.30 -4.70
CA ARG A 42 -2.59 10.32 -6.14
C ARG A 42 -3.00 8.95 -6.68
N ILE A 43 -2.26 7.90 -6.30
CA ILE A 43 -2.58 6.51 -6.70
C ILE A 43 -3.93 6.11 -6.11
N PHE A 44 -4.16 6.43 -4.83
CA PHE A 44 -5.40 6.17 -4.12
C PHE A 44 -6.60 6.86 -4.77
N ASP A 45 -6.50 8.17 -5.05
CA ASP A 45 -7.56 8.98 -5.65
C ASP A 45 -7.95 8.48 -7.05
N GLN A 46 -6.98 7.95 -7.80
CA GLN A 46 -7.18 7.36 -9.12
C GLN A 46 -7.71 5.92 -9.08
N ARG A 47 -8.03 5.39 -7.90
CA ARG A 47 -8.43 3.99 -7.67
C ARG A 47 -7.41 3.00 -8.21
N GLY A 48 -6.14 3.32 -8.08
CA GLY A 48 -5.01 2.53 -8.59
C GLY A 48 -4.63 1.32 -7.72
N VAL A 49 -5.53 0.83 -6.87
CA VAL A 49 -5.27 -0.28 -5.93
C VAL A 49 -6.34 -1.36 -6.07
N ASN A 50 -5.91 -2.54 -6.51
CA ASN A 50 -6.71 -3.74 -6.48
C ASN A 50 -6.30 -4.60 -5.28
N ARG A 51 -7.26 -5.27 -4.63
CA ARG A 51 -7.00 -6.40 -3.74
C ARG A 51 -7.33 -7.67 -4.51
N ILE A 52 -6.32 -8.50 -4.75
CA ILE A 52 -6.49 -9.81 -5.38
C ILE A 52 -6.61 -10.83 -4.26
N SER A 53 -7.71 -11.56 -4.23
CA SER A 53 -8.04 -12.54 -3.20
C SER A 53 -8.24 -13.91 -3.83
N GLY A 54 -7.60 -14.93 -3.25
CA GLY A 54 -7.69 -16.31 -3.69
C GLY A 54 -8.79 -17.06 -2.94
N GLU A 55 -9.62 -17.80 -3.67
CA GLU A 55 -10.64 -18.67 -3.10
C GLU A 55 -10.20 -20.15 -3.20
N PRO A 56 -10.45 -20.98 -2.15
CA PRO A 56 -11.18 -20.67 -0.92
C PRO A 56 -10.32 -20.12 0.24
N SER A 57 -9.01 -19.95 0.06
CA SER A 57 -8.12 -19.63 1.20
C SER A 57 -8.33 -18.25 1.82
N GLY A 58 -8.90 -17.30 1.08
CA GLY A 58 -9.01 -15.89 1.47
C GLY A 58 -7.67 -15.15 1.53
N ARG A 59 -6.55 -15.78 1.09
CA ARG A 59 -5.25 -15.10 1.00
C ARG A 59 -5.35 -13.98 -0.02
N SER A 60 -4.74 -12.84 0.29
CA SER A 60 -4.79 -11.69 -0.60
C SER A 60 -3.47 -10.94 -0.70
N ILE A 61 -3.30 -10.26 -1.82
CA ILE A 61 -2.21 -9.32 -2.08
C ILE A 61 -2.77 -8.08 -2.77
N PHE A 62 -2.13 -6.93 -2.57
CA PHE A 62 -2.48 -5.74 -3.33
C PHE A 62 -1.73 -5.71 -4.65
N GLN A 63 -2.40 -5.29 -5.71
CA GLN A 63 -1.80 -4.91 -6.97
C GLN A 63 -1.99 -3.40 -7.14
N VAL A 64 -0.88 -2.68 -7.22
CA VAL A 64 -0.87 -1.22 -7.20
C VAL A 64 -0.28 -0.69 -8.49
N VAL A 65 -0.98 0.21 -9.17
CA VAL A 65 -0.50 0.82 -10.41
C VAL A 65 0.70 1.73 -10.15
N GLY A 66 1.68 1.65 -11.04
CA GLY A 66 2.78 2.58 -11.12
C GLY A 66 2.38 3.85 -11.88
N GLU A 67 2.97 4.98 -11.49
CA GLU A 67 2.79 6.27 -12.19
C GLU A 67 3.60 6.35 -13.51
N SER A 68 4.30 5.28 -13.91
CA SER A 68 5.11 5.29 -15.12
C SER A 68 4.25 5.19 -16.39
N ARG A 69 4.74 5.74 -17.51
CA ARG A 69 4.04 5.67 -18.81
C ARG A 69 3.80 4.24 -19.30
N ARG A 70 4.48 3.25 -18.71
CA ARG A 70 4.38 1.83 -19.07
C ARG A 70 3.20 1.11 -18.41
N LYS A 71 2.45 1.79 -17.53
CA LYS A 71 1.37 1.18 -16.73
C LYS A 71 1.83 -0.10 -16.03
N GLU A 72 3.02 -0.05 -15.44
CA GLU A 72 3.52 -1.16 -14.64
C GLU A 72 2.65 -1.33 -13.38
N GLU A 73 2.43 -2.57 -12.96
CA GLU A 73 1.70 -2.90 -11.75
C GLU A 73 2.65 -3.59 -10.78
N TYR A 74 2.56 -3.23 -9.50
CA TYR A 74 3.42 -3.78 -8.46
C TYR A 74 2.58 -4.57 -7.46
N LEU A 75 3.01 -5.80 -7.20
CA LEU A 75 2.47 -6.61 -6.12
C LEU A 75 3.01 -6.11 -4.78
N CYS A 76 2.12 -5.98 -3.80
CA CYS A 76 2.39 -5.32 -2.53
C CYS A 76 1.64 -5.95 -1.36
N PHE A 77 2.36 -6.19 -0.26
CA PHE A 77 1.80 -6.34 1.07
C PHE A 77 1.97 -5.01 1.79
N ALA A 78 0.86 -4.33 2.07
CA ALA A 78 0.83 -2.91 2.47
C ALA A 78 1.85 -2.55 3.58
N GLU A 79 2.08 -3.44 4.54
CA GLU A 79 2.97 -3.18 5.68
C GLU A 79 4.36 -3.84 5.58
N HIS A 80 4.56 -4.76 4.63
CA HIS A 80 5.71 -5.68 4.70
C HIS A 80 6.57 -5.71 3.44
N TYR A 81 5.97 -5.52 2.26
CA TYR A 81 6.68 -5.75 1.01
C TYR A 81 6.06 -5.00 -0.16
N CYS A 82 6.90 -4.56 -1.10
CA CYS A 82 6.46 -4.15 -2.42
C CYS A 82 7.51 -4.55 -3.46
N ALA A 83 7.06 -5.05 -4.61
CA ALA A 83 7.93 -5.44 -5.73
C ALA A 83 8.58 -4.23 -6.45
N CYS A 84 8.32 -2.99 -6.03
CA CYS A 84 8.90 -1.82 -6.69
C CYS A 84 10.37 -1.61 -6.33
N TYR A 85 11.12 -1.00 -7.25
CA TYR A 85 12.55 -0.73 -7.07
C TYR A 85 12.85 0.11 -5.81
N SER A 86 12.05 1.15 -5.54
CA SER A 86 12.23 2.00 -4.35
C SER A 86 12.08 1.26 -3.03
N PHE A 87 11.25 0.21 -2.96
CA PHE A 87 11.14 -0.59 -1.74
C PHE A 87 12.49 -1.26 -1.42
N PHE A 88 13.05 -1.97 -2.40
CA PHE A 88 14.34 -2.63 -2.22
C PHE A 88 15.47 -1.62 -1.95
N TYR A 89 15.52 -0.54 -2.71
CA TYR A 89 16.66 0.38 -2.65
C TYR A 89 16.58 1.38 -1.49
N ASP A 90 15.48 2.14 -1.39
CA ASP A 90 15.38 3.26 -0.46
C ASP A 90 15.06 2.80 0.98
N ILE A 91 14.33 1.69 1.12
CA ILE A 91 13.86 1.19 2.43
C ILE A 91 14.74 0.07 2.95
N ILE A 92 14.93 -1.00 2.16
CA ILE A 92 15.68 -2.18 2.64
C ILE A 92 17.19 -1.91 2.66
N ASN A 93 17.77 -1.45 1.54
CA ASN A 93 19.22 -1.27 1.47
C ASN A 93 19.71 -0.02 2.19
N ARG A 94 19.02 1.11 2.01
CA ARG A 94 19.45 2.39 2.56
C ARG A 94 18.83 2.76 3.90
N GLY A 95 17.60 2.29 4.17
CA GLY A 95 16.86 2.71 5.36
C GLY A 95 16.55 4.22 5.39
N GLU A 96 16.54 4.87 4.22
CA GLU A 96 16.31 6.32 4.08
C GLU A 96 14.81 6.67 4.10
N GLU A 97 13.96 5.72 3.71
CA GLU A 97 12.51 5.88 3.64
C GLU A 97 11.82 4.80 4.49
N LEU A 98 10.68 5.12 5.11
CA LEU A 98 9.94 4.15 5.94
C LEU A 98 9.05 3.22 5.11
N CYS A 99 8.44 3.73 4.05
CA CYS A 99 7.50 3.04 3.19
C CYS A 99 7.59 3.60 1.77
N CYS A 100 7.38 2.75 0.76
CA CYS A 100 7.24 3.25 -0.60
C CYS A 100 5.82 3.79 -0.80
N LYS A 101 5.63 4.62 -1.83
CA LYS A 101 4.31 5.15 -2.18
C LYS A 101 3.24 4.05 -2.42
N HIS A 102 3.63 2.89 -2.96
CA HIS A 102 2.67 1.82 -3.24
C HIS A 102 2.17 1.13 -1.97
N GLN A 103 3.05 0.94 -0.98
CA GLN A 103 2.66 0.45 0.35
C GLN A 103 1.66 1.40 1.00
N LEU A 104 1.94 2.70 0.97
CA LEU A 104 1.07 3.72 1.54
C LEU A 104 -0.28 3.81 0.81
N ALA A 105 -0.31 3.69 -0.52
CA ALA A 105 -1.54 3.67 -1.30
C ALA A 105 -2.38 2.44 -0.98
N ALA A 106 -1.74 1.26 -0.93
CA ALA A 106 -2.39 0.01 -0.53
C ALA A 106 -2.98 0.11 0.89
N ARG A 107 -2.25 0.73 1.82
CA ARG A 107 -2.67 0.91 3.21
C ARG A 107 -3.86 1.87 3.33
N LEU A 108 -3.86 2.99 2.60
CA LEU A 108 -5.01 3.90 2.50
C LEU A 108 -6.25 3.18 1.94
N ALA A 109 -6.10 2.45 0.85
CA ALA A 109 -7.19 1.69 0.23
C ALA A 109 -7.76 0.62 1.18
N ALA A 110 -6.89 -0.11 1.86
CA ALA A 110 -7.28 -1.13 2.82
C ALA A 110 -8.02 -0.53 4.02
N ALA A 111 -7.45 0.52 4.62
CA ALA A 111 -8.01 1.16 5.81
C ALA A 111 -9.36 1.83 5.52
N THR A 112 -9.53 2.45 4.34
CA THR A 112 -10.81 3.06 3.93
C THR A 112 -11.80 2.06 3.33
N GLY A 113 -11.37 0.84 2.99
CA GLY A 113 -12.23 -0.16 2.34
C GLY A 113 -12.57 0.18 0.89
N THR A 114 -11.70 0.92 0.20
CA THR A 114 -11.93 1.43 -1.18
C THR A 114 -11.16 0.65 -2.25
N CYS A 115 -10.51 -0.45 -1.88
CA CYS A 115 -9.87 -1.37 -2.81
C CYS A 115 -10.85 -1.88 -3.87
N ILE A 116 -10.37 -2.07 -5.10
CA ILE A 116 -11.09 -2.85 -6.10
C ILE A 116 -10.85 -4.32 -5.79
N GLU A 117 -11.90 -5.03 -5.38
CA GLU A 117 -11.82 -6.46 -5.04
C GLU A 117 -11.82 -7.31 -6.33
N VAL A 118 -10.81 -8.16 -6.46
CA VAL A 118 -10.63 -9.12 -7.56
C VAL A 118 -10.52 -10.51 -6.96
N GLN A 119 -11.45 -11.40 -7.32
CA GLN A 119 -11.46 -12.79 -6.86
C GLN A 119 -10.88 -13.70 -7.93
N VAL A 120 -9.97 -14.59 -7.54
CA VAL A 120 -9.28 -15.57 -8.40
C VAL A 120 -9.20 -16.93 -7.68
N SER A 121 -8.82 -17.99 -8.39
CA SER A 121 -8.52 -19.26 -7.72
C SER A 121 -7.20 -19.18 -6.93
N ASP A 122 -7.04 -20.02 -5.92
CA ASP A 122 -5.79 -20.15 -5.17
C ASP A 122 -4.59 -20.49 -6.08
N GLU A 123 -4.80 -21.26 -7.15
CA GLU A 123 -3.77 -21.58 -8.14
C GLU A 123 -3.36 -20.36 -8.97
N GLU A 124 -4.33 -19.55 -9.40
CA GLU A 124 -4.07 -18.31 -10.13
C GLU A 124 -3.31 -17.29 -9.27
N LEU A 125 -3.73 -17.13 -8.01
CA LEU A 125 -3.01 -16.30 -7.04
C LEU A 125 -1.58 -16.81 -6.84
N ALA A 126 -1.38 -18.12 -6.67
CA ALA A 126 -0.06 -18.71 -6.53
C ALA A 126 0.84 -18.45 -7.76
N LEU A 127 0.29 -18.54 -8.97
CA LEU A 127 1.02 -18.25 -10.21
C LEU A 127 1.41 -16.78 -10.35
N GLN A 128 0.59 -15.86 -9.82
CA GLN A 128 0.97 -14.46 -9.75
C GLN A 128 2.10 -14.23 -8.75
N LEU A 129 1.98 -14.83 -7.56
CA LEU A 129 2.98 -14.70 -6.49
C LEU A 129 4.32 -15.37 -6.84
N SER A 130 4.34 -16.40 -7.70
CA SER A 130 5.59 -17.06 -8.13
C SER A 130 6.49 -16.15 -8.98
N LYS A 131 6.03 -14.96 -9.36
CA LYS A 131 6.77 -13.97 -10.16
C LYS A 131 7.40 -12.86 -9.30
N LEU A 132 7.18 -12.90 -7.98
CA LEU A 132 7.77 -11.98 -7.02
C LEU A 132 9.28 -12.20 -6.82
#